data_AF-A0A7Z6Y9A8-F1
#
_entry.id   AF-A0A7Z6Y9A8-F1
#
_cell.length_a   1.000
_cell.length_b   1.000
_cell.length_c   1.000
_cell.angle_alpha   90.00
_cell.angle_beta   90.00
_cell.angle_gamma   90.00
#
_symmetry.space_group_name_H-M   'P 1'
#
loop_
_entity.id
_entity.type
_entity.pdbx_description
1 polymer ?
#
loop_
_entity_poly.entity_id
_entity_poly.type
_entity_poly.pdbx_seq_one_letter_code
_entity_poly.pdbx_strand_id
1 'polypeptide(L)' 'MGTDGSETLRAGAGRGTVEAGAGNDRLFGGAGGDTLSGGAVADTFVYTQLSDSYRNHASGSYSPPTSMATAMT' A
#
# COMPACT_ATOMS: atom_id res chain seq x y z
N MET A 1 1.63 13.87 -11.56
CA MET A 1 3.10 13.86 -11.49
C MET A 1 3.51 14.89 -10.47
N GLY A 2 4.40 14.54 -9.55
CA GLY A 2 5.05 15.46 -8.63
C GLY A 2 6.40 15.94 -9.17
N THR A 3 7.27 16.37 -8.26
CA THR A 3 8.53 17.09 -8.45
C THR A 3 9.67 16.44 -7.65
N ASP A 4 10.72 17.20 -7.32
CA ASP A 4 11.81 16.76 -6.44
C ASP A 4 11.57 17.12 -4.96
N GLY A 5 10.41 17.69 -4.64
CA GLY A 5 10.03 18.10 -3.29
C GLY A 5 9.20 17.05 -2.57
N SER A 6 9.16 17.13 -1.23
CA SER A 6 8.20 16.35 -0.44
C SER A 6 6.77 16.86 -0.62
N GLU A 7 5.92 16.03 -1.19
CA GLU A 7 4.56 16.35 -1.60
C GLU A 7 3.50 15.42 -0.97
N THR A 8 2.25 15.84 -1.09
CA THR A 8 1.09 15.01 -0.79
C THR A 8 0.25 14.91 -2.05
N LEU A 9 0.20 13.72 -2.63
CA LEU A 9 -0.41 13.47 -3.93
C LEU A 9 -1.57 12.48 -3.81
N ARG A 10 -2.63 12.67 -4.60
CA ARG A 10 -3.83 11.83 -4.57
C ARG A 10 -4.34 11.50 -5.97
N ALA A 11 -4.63 10.23 -6.22
CA ALA A 11 -5.19 9.75 -7.49
C ALA A 11 -6.69 10.08 -7.61
N GLY A 12 -7.45 9.92 -6.52
CA GLY A 12 -8.84 10.39 -6.41
C GLY A 12 -9.85 9.25 -6.37
N ALA A 13 -10.90 9.33 -7.18
CA ALA A 13 -11.87 8.25 -7.35
C ALA A 13 -11.72 7.63 -8.74
N GLY A 14 -12.03 6.35 -8.87
CA GLY A 14 -11.81 5.59 -10.10
C GLY A 14 -10.41 4.99 -10.15
N ARG A 15 -9.97 4.60 -11.35
CA ARG A 15 -8.60 4.12 -11.56
C ARG A 15 -7.68 5.31 -11.85
N GLY A 16 -6.79 5.64 -10.93
CA GLY A 16 -5.82 6.72 -11.07
C GLY A 16 -4.39 6.24 -11.22
N THR A 17 -3.52 7.14 -11.66
CA THR A 17 -2.06 6.94 -11.68
C THR A 17 -1.39 8.16 -11.06
N VAL A 18 -0.47 7.91 -10.13
CA VAL A 18 0.36 8.93 -9.50
C VAL A 18 1.83 8.52 -9.60
N GLU A 19 2.67 9.47 -9.98
CA GLU A 19 4.13 9.38 -9.91
C GLU A 19 4.61 10.59 -9.12
N ALA A 20 5.29 10.35 -8.00
CA ALA A 20 5.66 11.39 -7.04
C ALA A 20 6.95 12.11 -7.44
N GLY A 21 8.00 11.36 -7.77
CA GLY A 21 9.26 11.94 -8.25
C GLY A 21 10.37 11.68 -7.25
N ALA A 22 11.17 12.68 -6.92
CA ALA A 22 12.10 12.60 -5.81
C ALA A 22 11.51 13.35 -4.60
N GLY A 23 11.88 12.93 -3.39
CA GLY A 23 11.35 13.54 -2.17
C GLY A 23 10.91 12.48 -1.18
N ASN A 24 10.47 12.89 0.01
CA ASN A 24 9.72 11.98 0.88
C ASN A 24 8.24 12.29 0.72
N ASP A 25 7.51 11.51 -0.08
CA ASP A 25 6.14 11.81 -0.47
C ASP A 25 5.08 11.05 0.34
N ARG A 26 3.87 11.61 0.36
CA ARG A 26 2.67 10.93 0.89
C ARG A 26 1.67 10.70 -0.23
N LEU A 27 1.46 9.44 -0.58
CA LEU A 27 0.70 9.02 -1.76
C LEU A 27 -0.63 8.39 -1.35
N PHE A 28 -1.73 8.95 -1.85
CA PHE A 28 -3.09 8.48 -1.59
C PHE A 28 -3.71 7.94 -2.88
N GLY A 29 -4.08 6.66 -2.93
CA GLY A 29 -4.84 6.11 -4.06
C GLY A 29 -6.22 6.75 -4.11
N GLY A 30 -6.95 6.59 -3.02
CA GLY A 30 -8.37 6.92 -2.97
C GLY A 30 -9.19 5.72 -3.44
N ALA A 31 -10.40 5.96 -3.92
CA ALA A 31 -11.33 4.88 -4.21
C ALA A 31 -11.08 4.30 -5.60
N GLY A 32 -10.74 3.02 -5.69
CA GLY A 32 -10.56 2.32 -6.96
C GLY A 32 -9.25 1.54 -7.01
N GLY A 33 -8.93 1.02 -8.19
CA GLY A 33 -7.66 0.32 -8.41
C GLY A 33 -6.62 1.30 -8.95
N ASP A 34 -5.82 1.87 -8.06
CA ASP A 34 -4.82 2.89 -8.40
C ASP A 34 -3.42 2.30 -8.62
N THR A 35 -2.61 2.99 -9.43
CA THR A 35 -1.18 2.72 -9.57
C THR A 35 -0.41 3.92 -9.03
N LEU A 36 0.37 3.71 -7.96
CA LEU A 36 1.12 4.76 -7.29
C LEU A 36 2.61 4.42 -7.35
N SER A 37 3.41 5.34 -7.87
CA SER A 37 4.88 5.28 -7.87
C SER A 37 5.42 6.39 -6.98
N GLY A 38 6.21 6.01 -5.98
CA GLY A 38 6.89 6.96 -5.09
C GLY A 38 8.07 7.63 -5.76
N GLY A 39 8.91 6.81 -6.40
CA GLY A 39 10.10 7.29 -7.08
C GLY A 39 11.33 7.17 -6.19
N ALA A 40 12.19 8.18 -6.19
CA ALA A 40 13.44 8.14 -5.44
C ALA A 40 13.23 8.67 -4.01
N VAL A 41 14.06 8.19 -3.08
CA VAL A 41 13.98 8.53 -1.63
C VAL A 41 12.76 7.83 -0.98
N ALA A 42 12.46 8.08 0.28
CA ALA A 42 11.57 7.23 1.08
C ALA A 42 10.13 7.80 1.13
N ASP A 43 9.18 7.04 0.58
CA ASP A 43 7.79 7.46 0.47
C ASP A 43 6.84 6.73 1.42
N THR A 44 5.69 7.34 1.68
CA THR A 44 4.59 6.79 2.46
C THR A 44 3.34 6.60 1.60
N PHE A 45 2.96 5.35 1.36
CA PHE A 45 1.67 5.02 0.73
C PHE A 45 0.59 4.95 1.80
N VAL A 46 -0.41 5.82 1.69
CA VAL A 46 -1.46 6.00 2.71
C VAL A 46 -2.74 5.33 2.24
N TYR A 47 -3.16 4.31 2.98
CA TYR A 47 -4.42 3.61 2.83
C TYR A 47 -5.41 4.16 3.86
N THR A 48 -6.55 4.69 3.42
CA THR A 48 -7.52 5.36 4.30
C THR A 48 -8.80 4.57 4.49
N GLN A 49 -9.06 3.61 3.60
CA GLN A 49 -10.19 2.69 3.69
C GLN A 49 -9.69 1.24 3.63
N LEU A 50 -10.45 0.31 4.23
CA LEU A 50 -10.12 -1.13 4.17
C LEU A 50 -10.05 -1.64 2.72
N SER A 51 -10.90 -1.10 1.85
CA SER A 51 -10.93 -1.38 0.41
C SER A 51 -9.65 -0.99 -0.31
N ASP A 52 -8.90 -0.01 0.17
CA ASP A 52 -7.68 0.44 -0.50
C ASP A 52 -6.59 -0.66 -0.43
N SER A 53 -6.68 -1.55 0.56
CA SER A 53 -5.69 -2.58 0.84
C SER A 53 -6.20 -4.00 0.57
N TYR A 54 -7.28 -4.17 -0.22
CA TYR A 54 -7.98 -5.45 -0.49
C TYR A 54 -7.00 -6.63 -0.56
N ARG A 55 -6.68 -7.19 0.61
CA ARG A 55 -5.99 -8.47 0.71
C ARG A 55 -7.05 -9.44 0.31
N ASN A 56 -6.80 -10.18 -0.76
CA ASN A 56 -7.54 -11.36 -1.10
C ASN A 56 -7.55 -12.29 0.14
N HIS A 57 -8.57 -12.23 1.01
CA HIS A 57 -8.81 -13.22 2.06
C HIS A 57 -9.39 -14.51 1.42
N ALA A 58 -8.79 -14.95 0.31
CA ALA A 58 -9.27 -16.12 -0.44
C ALA A 58 -8.18 -16.76 -1.33
N SER A 59 -6.89 -16.56 -1.06
CA SER A 59 -5.82 -17.47 -1.54
C SER A 59 -4.49 -17.15 -0.86
N GLY A 60 -4.40 -17.54 0.41
CA GLY A 60 -3.18 -17.36 1.20
C GLY A 60 -3.48 -17.09 2.66
N SER A 61 -4.30 -17.93 3.29
CA SER A 61 -4.28 -18.06 4.74
C SER A 61 -2.84 -18.33 5.13
N TYR A 62 -2.20 -17.38 5.81
CA TYR A 62 -1.03 -17.71 6.60
C TYR A 62 -1.46 -18.84 7.55
N SER A 63 -0.97 -20.06 7.27
CA SER A 63 -1.14 -21.21 8.13
C SER A 63 0.08 -21.22 9.04
N PRO A 64 -0.01 -20.72 10.29
CA PRO A 64 1.11 -20.89 11.21
C PRO A 64 1.39 -22.40 11.37
N PRO A 65 2.67 -22.83 11.41
CA PRO A 65 2.99 -24.25 11.48
C PRO A 65 2.34 -24.87 12.72
N THR A 66 1.52 -25.90 12.52
CA THR A 66 0.71 -26.58 13.55
C THR A 66 1.54 -27.51 14.46
N SER A 67 2.83 -27.20 14.69
CA SER A 67 3.78 -28.06 15.40
C SER A 67 4.35 -27.44 16.68
N MET A 68 3.52 -26.76 17.48
CA MET A 68 3.86 -26.45 18.88
C MET A 68 2.76 -26.92 19.85
N ALA A 69 1.96 -27.93 19.45
CA ALA A 69 1.06 -28.63 20.35
C ALA A 69 1.57 -30.06 20.58
N THR A 70 2.04 -30.32 21.81
CA THR A 70 2.31 -31.62 22.45
C THR A 70 3.75 -32.18 22.34
N ALA A 71 4.56 -31.93 23.38
CA ALA A 71 4.93 -32.93 24.41
C ALA A 71 6.09 -32.43 25.30
N MET A 72 5.80 -32.08 26.56
CA MET A 72 6.69 -32.36 27.70
C MET A 72 5.81 -32.61 28.93
N THR A 73 5.54 -33.89 29.18
CA THR A 73 5.42 -34.46 30.53
C THR A 73 6.83 -34.79 30.99
#